data_AF-A0A839EDG5-F1
#
_entry.id   AF-A0A839EDG5-F1
#
_cell.length_a   1.000
_cell.length_b   1.000
_cell.length_c   1.000
_cell.angle_alpha   90.00
_cell.angle_beta   90.00
_cell.angle_gamma   90.00
#
_symmetry.space_group_name_H-M   'P 1'
#
loop_
_entity.id
_entity.type
_entity.pdbx_description
1 polymer ?
#
loop_
_entity_poly.entity_id
_entity_poly.type
_entity_poly.pdbx_seq_one_letter_code
_entity_poly.pdbx_strand_id
1 'polypeptide(L)'
;MTFFDDDNPNYSKADGELMQQALEEAARKLRIEDDNDPECKVLARFVRAAFIIGNRDTKAMASFAVDAVLVRRKAAQHVSLGNYR
;
A
#
# COMPACT_ATOMS: atom_id res chain seq x y z
N MET A 1 4.49 -7.54 -7.48
CA MET A 1 5.00 -6.15 -7.56
C MET A 1 6.05 -6.02 -6.48
N THR A 2 7.26 -5.56 -6.78
CA THR A 2 8.35 -5.45 -5.79
C THR A 2 8.92 -4.04 -5.79
N PHE A 3 9.47 -3.60 -4.65
CA PHE A 3 10.18 -2.32 -4.56
C PHE A 3 11.69 -2.43 -4.82
N PHE A 4 12.16 -3.60 -5.25
CA PHE A 4 13.57 -3.91 -5.51
C PHE A 4 14.07 -3.48 -6.89
N ASP A 5 13.43 -2.50 -7.54
CA ASP A 5 13.95 -1.97 -8.80
C ASP A 5 15.30 -1.29 -8.54
N ASP A 6 16.38 -2.01 -8.84
CA ASP A 6 17.77 -1.58 -8.62
C ASP A 6 18.14 -0.35 -9.47
N ASP A 7 17.36 -0.04 -10.52
CA ASP A 7 17.53 1.11 -11.41
C ASP A 7 16.63 2.32 -11.05
N ASN A 8 15.99 2.35 -9.88
CA ASN A 8 15.10 3.46 -9.54
C ASN A 8 15.89 4.75 -9.19
N PRO A 9 15.75 5.85 -9.94
CA PRO A 9 16.49 7.08 -9.64
C PRO A 9 15.97 7.82 -8.40
N ASN A 10 14.81 7.42 -7.84
CA ASN A 10 14.14 8.15 -6.77
C ASN A 10 14.40 7.61 -5.36
N TYR A 11 14.88 6.36 -5.24
CA TYR A 11 15.11 5.74 -3.94
C TYR A 11 16.12 4.60 -4.06
N SER A 12 16.90 4.39 -3.00
CA SER A 12 17.93 3.36 -2.98
C SER A 12 17.32 1.95 -2.83
N LYS A 13 18.14 0.92 -3.01
CA LYS A 13 17.75 -0.46 -2.72
C LYS A 13 17.27 -0.66 -1.27
N ALA A 14 17.96 -0.02 -0.32
CA ALA A 14 17.60 -0.09 1.11
C ALA A 14 16.23 0.57 1.36
N ASP A 15 15.94 1.68 0.68
CA ASP A 15 14.60 2.28 0.72
C ASP A 15 13.53 1.35 0.12
N GLY A 16 13.89 0.65 -0.96
CA GLY A 16 13.08 -0.40 -1.56
C GLY A 16 12.76 -1.53 -0.59
N GLU A 17 13.75 -2.02 0.16
CA GLU A 17 13.58 -3.03 1.21
C GLU A 17 12.63 -2.56 2.33
N LEU A 18 12.76 -1.31 2.79
CA LEU A 18 11.86 -0.74 3.79
C LEU A 18 10.41 -0.68 3.29
N MET A 19 10.21 -0.24 2.04
CA MET A 19 8.89 -0.21 1.42
C MET A 19 8.32 -1.62 1.21
N GLN A 20 9.16 -2.59 0.83
CA GLN A 20 8.74 -3.98 0.66
C GLN A 20 8.27 -4.59 1.99
N GLN A 21 9.03 -4.41 3.07
CA GLN A 21 8.63 -4.86 4.40
C GLN A 21 7.31 -4.21 4.86
N ALA A 22 7.13 -2.93 4.59
CA ALA A 22 5.88 -2.23 4.91
C ALA A 22 4.69 -2.77 4.10
N LEU A 23 4.89 -3.13 2.83
CA LEU A 23 3.86 -3.74 1.98
C LEU A 23 3.44 -5.12 2.49
N GLU A 24 4.41 -5.98 2.81
CA GLU A 24 4.15 -7.32 3.35
C GLU A 24 3.40 -7.25 4.70
N GLU A 25 3.82 -6.33 5.58
CA GLU A 25 3.13 -6.08 6.84
C GLU A 25 1.67 -5.62 6.62
N ALA A 26 1.44 -4.74 5.65
CA ALA A 26 0.10 -4.24 5.33
C ALA A 26 -0.79 -5.33 4.71
N ALA A 27 -0.26 -6.13 3.78
CA ALA A 27 -0.97 -7.25 3.17
C ALA A 27 -1.38 -8.28 4.22
N ARG A 28 -0.46 -8.63 5.14
CA ARG A 28 -0.74 -9.53 6.27
C ARG A 28 -1.84 -9.00 7.18
N LYS A 29 -1.84 -7.70 7.50
CA LYS A 29 -2.90 -7.06 8.31
C LYS A 29 -4.27 -7.14 7.66
N LEU A 30 -4.34 -7.08 6.33
CA LEU A 30 -5.57 -7.23 5.56
C LEU A 30 -5.91 -8.68 5.20
N ARG A 31 -5.07 -9.65 5.60
CA ARG A 31 -5.18 -11.07 5.24
C ARG A 31 -5.26 -11.29 3.73
N ILE A 32 -4.46 -10.52 2.99
CA ILE A 32 -4.31 -10.72 1.55
C ILE A 32 -3.21 -11.77 1.37
N GLU A 33 -3.63 -12.96 0.92
CA GLU A 33 -2.75 -14.12 0.72
C GLU A 33 -2.37 -14.32 -0.75
N ASP A 34 -3.13 -13.73 -1.68
CA ASP A 34 -2.84 -13.76 -3.12
C ASP A 34 -2.06 -12.51 -3.53
N ASP A 35 -0.82 -12.69 -3.95
CA ASP A 35 0.03 -11.62 -4.47
C ASP A 35 -0.52 -10.96 -5.75
N ASN A 36 -1.48 -11.62 -6.43
CA ASN A 36 -2.18 -11.07 -7.59
C ASN A 36 -3.43 -10.26 -7.22
N ASP A 37 -3.77 -10.17 -5.93
CA ASP A 37 -4.91 -9.37 -5.49
C ASP A 37 -4.72 -7.91 -5.96
N PRO A 38 -5.72 -7.32 -6.65
CA PRO A 38 -5.63 -5.94 -7.11
C PRO A 38 -5.40 -4.94 -5.97
N GLU A 39 -5.81 -5.26 -4.74
CA GLU A 39 -5.52 -4.45 -3.55
C GLU A 39 -4.04 -4.43 -3.16
N CYS A 40 -3.24 -5.45 -3.47
CA CYS A 40 -1.79 -5.41 -3.25
C CYS A 40 -1.14 -4.25 -4.02
N LYS A 41 -1.60 -3.97 -5.25
CA LYS A 41 -1.14 -2.80 -6.03
C LYS A 41 -1.57 -1.48 -5.39
N VAL A 42 -2.75 -1.45 -4.78
CA VAL A 42 -3.25 -0.26 -4.08
C VAL A 42 -2.45 -0.01 -2.81
N LEU A 43 -2.17 -1.06 -2.02
CA LEU A 43 -1.30 -0.99 -0.86
C LEU A 43 0.08 -0.48 -1.22
N ALA A 44 0.72 -1.04 -2.26
CA ALA A 44 2.03 -0.61 -2.72
C ALA A 44 2.06 0.89 -3.07
N ARG A 45 0.99 1.40 -3.70
CA ARG A 45 0.87 2.83 -4.00
C ARG A 45 0.84 3.69 -2.74
N PHE A 46 0.13 3.29 -1.70
CA PHE A 46 0.06 4.04 -0.43
C PHE A 46 1.34 3.93 0.39
N VAL A 47 1.99 2.76 0.41
CA VAL A 47 3.32 2.60 1.02
C VAL A 47 4.32 3.56 0.36
N ARG A 48 4.37 3.58 -0.98
CA ARG A 48 5.24 4.50 -1.72
C ARG A 48 4.91 5.96 -1.41
N ALA A 49 3.63 6.32 -1.30
CA ALA A 49 3.23 7.67 -0.94
C ALA A 49 3.72 8.06 0.46
N ALA A 50 3.55 7.17 1.46
CA ALA A 50 4.04 7.38 2.82
C ALA A 50 5.57 7.56 2.86
N PHE A 51 6.29 6.78 2.06
CA PHE A 51 7.73 6.93 1.90
C PHE A 51 8.11 8.29 1.27
N ILE A 52 7.45 8.68 0.18
CA ILE A 52 7.74 9.95 -0.52
C ILE A 52 7.53 11.16 0.40
N ILE A 53 6.54 11.14 1.29
CA ILE A 53 6.31 12.23 2.26
C ILE A 53 7.27 12.19 3.47
N GLY A 54 8.25 11.29 3.47
CA GLY A 54 9.34 11.26 4.45
C GLY A 54 9.22 10.19 5.52
N ASN A 55 8.21 9.32 5.50
CA ASN A 55 8.13 8.22 6.46
C ASN A 55 9.19 7.15 6.15
N ARG A 56 9.90 6.70 7.19
CA ARG A 56 10.91 5.63 7.09
C ARG A 56 10.64 4.49 8.07
N ASP A 57 9.60 4.61 8.91
CA ASP A 57 9.18 3.54 9.82
C ASP A 57 8.23 2.58 9.09
N THR A 58 8.63 1.31 9.02
CA THR A 58 7.92 0.28 8.27
C THR A 58 6.51 0.03 8.82
N LYS A 59 6.33 0.06 10.14
CA LYS A 59 5.03 -0.17 10.78
C LYS A 59 4.08 1.01 10.57
N ALA A 60 4.60 2.23 10.59
CA ALA A 60 3.84 3.43 10.33
C ALA A 60 3.40 3.50 8.86
N MET A 61 4.31 3.20 7.92
CA MET A 61 3.97 3.10 6.49
C MET A 61 2.91 2.03 6.24
N ALA A 62 3.05 0.85 6.85
CA ALA A 62 2.08 -0.23 6.72
C ALA A 62 0.69 0.17 7.25
N SER A 63 0.64 0.80 8.44
CA SER A 63 -0.62 1.20 9.06
C SER A 63 -1.33 2.28 8.24
N PHE A 64 -0.58 3.28 7.74
CA PHE A 64 -1.09 4.27 6.81
C PHE A 64 -1.71 3.64 5.55
N ALA A 65 -1.02 2.67 4.94
CA ALA A 65 -1.51 2.01 3.73
C ALA A 65 -2.80 1.21 3.99
N VAL A 66 -2.89 0.51 5.13
CA VAL A 66 -4.08 -0.21 5.57
C VAL A 66 -5.26 0.75 5.75
N ASP A 67 -5.07 1.83 6.50
CA ASP A 67 -6.13 2.82 6.76
C ASP A 67 -6.63 3.44 5.46
N ALA A 68 -5.73 3.79 4.55
CA ALA A 68 -6.08 4.34 3.24
C ALA A 68 -6.90 3.36 2.39
N VAL A 69 -6.56 2.07 2.39
CA VAL A 69 -7.33 1.03 1.69
C VAL A 69 -8.72 0.86 2.33
N LEU A 70 -8.82 0.83 3.66
CA LEU A 70 -10.11 0.70 4.35
C LEU A 70 -11.03 1.89 4.06
N VAL A 71 -10.49 3.12 4.08
CA VAL A 71 -11.23 4.32 3.69
C VAL A 71 -11.71 4.22 2.24
N ARG A 72 -10.85 3.76 1.33
CA ARG A 72 -11.22 3.54 -0.08
C ARG A 72 -12.33 2.49 -0.25
N ARG A 73 -12.26 1.36 0.47
CA ARG A 73 -13.31 0.32 0.45
C ARG A 73 -14.65 0.89 0.86
N LYS A 74 -14.69 1.66 1.95
CA LYS A 74 -15.91 2.33 2.43
C LYS A 74 -16.47 3.31 1.39
N ALA A 75 -15.62 4.13 0.78
CA ALA A 75 -16.05 5.05 -0.27
C ALA A 75 -16.66 4.31 -1.49
N ALA A 76 -16.07 3.20 -1.92
CA ALA A 76 -16.58 2.40 -3.04
C ALA A 76 -17.97 1.78 -2.72
N GLN A 77 -18.20 1.34 -1.49
CA GLN A 77 -19.49 0.83 -1.05
C GLN A 77 -20.58 1.91 -1.07
N HIS A 78 -20.24 3.14 -0.66
CA HIS A 78 -21.17 4.27 -0.70
C HIS A 78 -21.56 4.68 -2.13
N VAL A 79 -20.64 4.62 -3.09
CA VAL A 79 -20.94 4.92 -4.50
C VAL A 79 -21.85 3.86 -5.11
N SER A 80 -21.73 2.59 -4.73
CA SER A 80 -22.60 1.51 -5.22
C SER A 80 -24.06 1.63 -4.77
N LEU A 81 -24.34 2.26 -3.63
CA LEU A 81 -25.71 2.44 -3.12
C LEU A 81 -26.39 3.71 -3.67
N GLY A 82 -25.61 4.64 -4.24
CA GLY A 82 -26.12 5.92 -4.77
C GLY A 82 -26.67 5.86 -6.20
N ASN A 83 -26.41 4.77 -6.95
CA ASN A 83 -26.73 4.67 -8.37
C ASN A 83 -28.03 3.86 -8.68
N TYR A 84 -28.87 3.62 -7.68
CA TYR A 84 -30.21 3.03 -7.87
C TYR A 84 -31.30 4.07 -7.56
N ARG A 85 -31.48 5.08 -8.41
CA ARG A 85 -32.70 5.90 -8.47
C ARG A 85 -32.97 6.37 -9.88
#